data_AF-A0A0Q5TQW7-F1
#
_entry.id   AF-A0A0Q5TQW7-F1
#
_cell.length_a   1.000
_cell.length_b   1.000
_cell.length_c   1.000
_cell.angle_alpha   90.00
_cell.angle_beta   90.00
_cell.angle_gamma   90.00
#
_symmetry.space_group_name_H-M   'P 1'
#
loop_
_entity.id
_entity.type
_entity.pdbx_description
1 polymer ?
#
loop_
_entity_poly.entity_id
_entity_poly.type
_entity_poly.pdbx_seq_one_letter_code
_entity_poly.pdbx_strand_id
1 'polypeptide(L)'
;MSGKTIFIIILTALLTIFLMVNTEAVDFNFLVTTVAVSKLLVIGVCIVIGFIIGFVAGRPRKTLSSYDAEIEKHQPVSGKKELSDEDRDYIS
;
A
#
# COMPACT_ATOMS: atom_id res chain seq x y z
N MET A 1 -18.31 -25.32 -18.12
CA MET A 1 -17.64 -24.45 -17.13
C MET A 1 -17.28 -23.13 -17.78
N SER A 2 -17.40 -22.01 -17.05
CA SER A 2 -16.86 -20.74 -17.55
C SER A 2 -15.34 -20.81 -17.62
N GLY A 3 -14.72 -20.13 -18.59
CA GLY A 3 -13.25 -20.02 -18.67
C GLY A 3 -12.63 -19.50 -17.36
N LYS A 4 -13.37 -18.67 -16.62
CA LYS A 4 -12.99 -18.19 -15.28
C LYS A 4 -12.81 -19.34 -14.29
N THR A 5 -13.73 -20.31 -14.30
CA THR A 5 -13.68 -21.48 -13.40
C THR A 5 -12.52 -22.38 -13.75
N ILE A 6 -12.30 -22.64 -15.05
CA ILE A 6 -11.17 -23.47 -15.52
C ILE A 6 -9.84 -22.82 -15.14
N PHE A 7 -9.73 -21.50 -15.32
CA PHE A 7 -8.55 -20.74 -14.91
C PHE A 7 -8.28 -20.85 -13.40
N ILE A 8 -9.31 -20.66 -12.56
CA ILE A 8 -9.17 -20.79 -11.11
C ILE A 8 -8.73 -22.21 -10.73
N ILE A 9 -9.33 -23.25 -11.33
CA ILE A 9 -8.97 -24.64 -11.05
C ILE A 9 -7.49 -24.90 -11.40
N ILE A 10 -7.05 -24.51 -12.60
CA ILE A 10 -5.64 -24.67 -13.02
C ILE A 10 -4.72 -23.93 -12.07
N LEU A 11 -5.05 -22.69 -11.72
CA LEU A 11 -4.25 -21.87 -10.81
C LEU A 11 -4.16 -22.51 -9.41
N THR A 12 -5.27 -23.00 -8.86
CA THR A 12 -5.27 -23.69 -7.56
C THR A 12 -4.51 -25.01 -7.59
N ALA A 13 -4.59 -25.79 -8.67
CA ALA A 13 -3.84 -27.03 -8.83
C ALA A 13 -2.33 -26.75 -8.89
N LEU A 14 -1.91 -25.77 -9.71
CA LEU A 14 -0.51 -25.35 -9.80
C LEU A 14 0.02 -24.82 -8.47
N LEU A 15 -0.77 -23.99 -7.78
CA LEU A 15 -0.42 -23.50 -6.44
C LEU A 15 -0.23 -24.67 -5.47
N THR A 16 -1.17 -25.62 -5.43
CA THR A 16 -1.09 -26.77 -4.53
C THR A 16 0.16 -27.62 -4.80
N ILE A 17 0.49 -27.88 -6.07
CA ILE A 17 1.71 -28.61 -6.45
C ILE A 17 2.95 -27.83 -6.00
N PHE A 18 3.00 -26.53 -6.28
CA PHE A 18 4.10 -25.67 -5.86
C PHE A 18 4.30 -25.71 -4.34
N LEU A 19 3.21 -25.66 -3.58
CA LEU A 19 3.24 -25.78 -2.13
C LEU A 19 3.80 -27.15 -1.73
N MET A 20 3.24 -28.26 -2.23
CA MET A 20 3.71 -29.62 -1.91
C MET A 20 5.20 -29.82 -2.21
N VAL A 21 5.70 -29.39 -3.37
CA VAL A 21 7.11 -29.52 -3.75
C VAL A 21 8.04 -28.72 -2.83
N ASN A 22 7.56 -27.62 -2.27
CA ASN A 22 8.35 -26.76 -1.37
C ASN A 22 8.03 -26.97 0.12
N THR A 23 7.34 -28.07 0.48
CA THR A 23 7.08 -28.41 1.90
C THR A 23 8.29 -28.98 2.63
N GLU A 24 9.40 -29.27 1.92
CA GLU A 24 10.64 -29.73 2.54
C GLU A 24 11.04 -28.84 3.72
N ALA A 25 11.38 -29.49 4.83
CA ALA A 25 11.81 -28.81 6.03
C ALA A 25 13.25 -28.32 5.89
N VAL A 26 13.50 -27.11 6.38
CA VAL A 26 14.82 -26.54 6.63
C VAL A 26 14.95 -26.32 8.12
N ASP A 27 16.11 -26.67 8.66
CA ASP A 27 16.41 -26.44 10.06
C ASP A 27 16.72 -24.96 10.30
N PHE A 28 15.94 -24.35 11.19
CA PHE A 28 16.20 -23.02 11.71
C PHE A 28 16.83 -23.14 13.08
N ASN A 29 18.08 -22.68 13.18
CA ASN A 29 18.81 -22.59 14.43
C ASN A 29 18.40 -21.31 15.15
N PHE A 30 17.53 -21.45 16.16
CA PHE A 30 17.26 -20.38 17.11
C PHE A 30 18.32 -20.39 18.21
N LEU A 31 18.40 -19.30 18.99
CA LEU A 31 19.41 -19.11 20.04
C LEU A 31 19.45 -20.22 21.10
N VAL A 32 18.37 -20.99 21.26
CA VAL A 32 18.22 -22.03 22.29
C VAL A 32 17.83 -23.39 21.72
N THR A 33 17.34 -23.47 20.47
CA THR A 33 16.86 -24.72 19.89
C THR A 33 16.91 -24.69 18.37
N THR A 34 16.98 -25.85 17.75
CA THR A 34 16.77 -26.01 16.30
C THR A 34 15.33 -26.46 16.06
N VAL A 35 14.65 -25.87 15.07
CA VAL A 35 13.29 -26.28 14.68
C VAL A 35 13.26 -26.46 13.17
N ALA A 36 12.77 -27.62 12.73
CA ALA A 36 12.55 -27.91 11.33
C ALA A 36 11.26 -27.23 10.85
N VAL A 37 11.37 -26.31 9.89
CA VAL A 37 10.23 -25.53 9.36
C VAL A 37 10.22 -25.65 7.85
N SER A 38 9.04 -25.76 7.23
CA SER A 38 8.96 -25.87 5.76
C SER A 38 9.45 -24.59 5.07
N LYS A 39 10.21 -24.73 3.97
CA LYS A 39 10.69 -23.61 3.14
C LYS A 39 9.54 -22.69 2.71
N LEU A 40 8.40 -23.29 2.38
CA LEU A 40 7.14 -22.61 2.06
C LEU A 40 6.69 -21.65 3.17
N LEU A 41 6.63 -22.12 4.42
CA LEU A 41 6.15 -21.29 5.55
C LEU A 41 7.05 -20.07 5.73
N VAL A 42 8.36 -20.25 5.62
CA VAL A 42 9.35 -19.18 5.71
C VAL A 42 9.12 -18.12 4.63
N ILE A 43 9.00 -18.55 3.36
CA ILE A 43 8.76 -17.64 2.23
C ILE A 43 7.43 -16.90 2.43
N GLY A 44 6.37 -17.61 2.84
CA GLY A 44 5.06 -17.01 3.10
C GLY A 44 5.12 -15.94 4.19
N VAL A 45 5.78 -16.21 5.31
CA VAL A 45 5.95 -15.24 6.40
C VAL A 45 6.78 -14.03 5.95
N CYS A 46 7.86 -14.25 5.20
CA CYS A 46 8.68 -13.16 4.65
C CYS A 46 7.88 -12.25 3.70
N ILE A 47 7.03 -12.82 2.84
CA ILE A 47 6.15 -12.05 1.94
C ILE A 47 5.17 -11.20 2.75
N VAL A 48 4.53 -11.77 3.78
CA VAL A 48 3.57 -11.06 4.62
C VAL A 48 4.25 -9.90 5.35
N ILE A 49 5.40 -10.14 5.97
CA ILE A 49 6.17 -9.10 6.68
C ILE A 49 6.62 -8.03 5.69
N GLY A 50 7.19 -8.41 4.56
CA GLY A 50 7.61 -7.50 3.50
C GLY A 50 6.46 -6.65 2.97
N PHE A 51 5.28 -7.24 2.79
CA PHE A 51 4.07 -6.53 2.39
C PHE A 51 3.62 -5.53 3.45
N ILE A 52 3.58 -5.91 4.73
CA ILE A 52 3.21 -5.00 5.83
C ILE A 52 4.18 -3.82 5.89
N ILE A 53 5.49 -4.08 5.85
CA ILE A 53 6.52 -3.03 5.87
C ILE A 53 6.36 -2.13 4.65
N GLY A 54 6.25 -2.72 3.46
CA GLY A 54 6.07 -1.98 2.21
C GLY A 54 4.79 -1.15 2.19
N PHE A 55 3.69 -1.67 2.73
CA PHE A 55 2.42 -0.95 2.83
C PHE A 55 2.49 0.23 3.81
N VAL A 56 3.09 0.02 4.98
CA VAL A 56 3.24 1.07 6.00
C VAL A 56 4.23 2.14 5.53
N ALA A 57 5.39 1.74 5.00
CA ALA A 57 6.42 2.66 4.53
C ALA A 57 6.05 3.35 3.21
N GLY A 58 5.34 2.64 2.33
CA GLY A 58 4.90 3.14 1.03
C GLY A 58 3.68 4.04 1.09
N ARG A 59 3.02 4.21 2.24
CA ARG A 59 1.85 5.08 2.38
C ARG A 59 2.26 6.55 2.16
N PRO A 60 1.83 7.21 1.07
CA PRO A 60 2.18 8.60 0.82
C PRO A 60 1.59 9.48 1.94
N ARG A 61 2.45 10.22 2.64
CA ARG A 61 2.05 11.06 3.80
C ARG A 61 1.32 12.34 3.40
N LYS A 62 1.52 12.83 2.16
CA LYS A 62 0.79 13.96 1.58
C LYS A 62 0.24 13.53 0.22
N THR A 63 -1.07 13.51 0.09
CA THR A 63 -1.75 13.42 -1.21
C THR A 63 -1.87 14.83 -1.78
N LEU A 64 -1.96 15.00 -3.10
CA LEU A 64 -2.14 16.33 -3.73
C LEU A 64 -3.32 17.10 -3.12
N SER A 65 -4.39 16.38 -2.75
CA SER A 65 -5.54 16.93 -2.01
C SER A 65 -5.19 17.59 -0.66
N SER A 66 -4.08 17.22 -0.01
CA SER A 66 -3.63 17.89 1.22
C SER A 66 -3.02 19.28 0.99
N TYR A 67 -2.50 19.55 -0.22
CA TYR A 67 -2.03 20.90 -0.58
C TYR A 67 -3.21 21.83 -0.86
N ASP A 68 -4.25 21.35 -1.56
CA ASP A 68 -5.45 22.16 -1.83
C ASP A 68 -6.13 22.59 -0.52
N ALA A 69 -6.21 21.68 0.46
CA ALA A 69 -6.77 21.98 1.79
C ALA A 69 -5.91 22.96 2.62
N GLU A 70 -4.57 22.92 2.49
CA GLU A 70 -3.68 23.91 3.13
C GLU A 70 -3.82 25.29 2.47
N ILE A 71 -3.95 25.34 1.13
CA ILE A 71 -4.18 26.58 0.39
C ILE A 71 -5.52 27.20 0.79
N GLU A 72 -6.60 26.42 0.85
CA GLU A 72 -7.94 26.90 1.20
C GLU A 72 -8.02 27.39 2.67
N LYS A 73 -7.28 26.75 3.59
CA LYS A 73 -7.21 27.15 5.00
C LYS A 73 -6.38 28.43 5.23
N HIS A 74 -5.37 28.66 4.41
CA HIS A 74 -4.52 29.86 4.48
C HIS A 74 -4.99 30.99 3.56
N GLN A 75 -6.01 30.73 2.73
CA GLN A 75 -6.67 31.78 1.98
C GLN A 75 -7.47 32.63 2.97
N PRO A 76 -7.13 33.92 3.18
CA PRO A 76 -7.96 34.79 3.99
C PRO A 76 -9.34 34.77 3.35
N VAL A 77 -10.38 34.53 4.17
CA VAL A 77 -11.77 34.71 3.76
C VAL A 77 -11.90 36.18 3.39
N SER A 78 -11.64 36.48 2.11
CA SER A 78 -11.89 37.77 1.48
C SER A 78 -13.41 37.89 1.43
N GLY A 79 -13.98 38.21 2.58
CA GLY A 79 -15.31 38.74 2.70
C GLY A 79 -15.33 40.01 1.88
N LYS A 80 -15.90 39.88 0.68
CA LYS A 80 -16.21 40.95 -0.27
C LYS A 80 -14.98 41.63 -0.87
N LYS A 81 -14.82 41.41 -2.18
CA LYS A 81 -14.13 42.31 -3.12
C LYS A 81 -14.71 43.72 -2.97
N GLU A 82 -14.22 44.49 -2.03
CA GLU A 82 -14.22 45.94 -2.16
C GLU A 82 -12.88 46.29 -2.80
N LEU A 83 -12.92 46.85 -4.01
CA LEU A 83 -11.72 47.42 -4.62
C LEU A 83 -11.12 48.43 -3.64
N SER A 84 -9.80 48.44 -3.54
CA SER A 84 -9.08 49.45 -2.77
C SER A 84 -9.43 50.84 -3.32
N ASP A 85 -9.38 51.86 -2.47
CA ASP A 85 -9.73 53.22 -2.89
C ASP A 85 -8.85 53.72 -4.03
N GLU A 86 -7.60 53.25 -4.09
CA GLU A 86 -6.67 53.50 -5.21
C GLU A 86 -7.17 52.87 -6.52
N ASP A 87 -7.61 51.61 -6.50
CA ASP A 87 -8.12 50.93 -7.70
C ASP A 87 -9.43 51.53 -8.24
N ARG A 88 -10.22 52.19 -7.38
CA ARG A 88 -11.48 52.86 -7.76
C ARG A 88 -11.24 54.12 -8.58
N ASP A 89 -10.18 54.86 -8.28
CA ASP A 89 -9.83 56.09 -9.01
C ASP A 89 -9.37 55.78 -10.44
N TYR A 90 -8.74 54.62 -10.66
CA TYR A 90 -8.30 54.17 -11.98
C TYR A 90 -9.42 53.78 -12.95
N ILE A 91 -10.61 53.45 -12.44
CA ILE A 91 -11.76 53.02 -13.27
C ILE A 91 -12.87 54.09 -13.36
N SER A 92 -12.62 55.29 -12.81
CA SER A 92 -13.54 56.44 -12.82
C SER A 92 -13.32 57.35 -14.04
#